data_AF-A0A3N1GIP1-F1
#
_entry.id   AF-A0A3N1GIP1-F1
#
_cell.length_a   1.000
_cell.length_b   1.000
_cell.length_c   1.000
_cell.angle_alpha   90.00
_cell.angle_beta   90.00
_cell.angle_gamma   90.00
#
_symmetry.space_group_name_H-M   'P 1'
#
loop_
_entity.id
_entity.type
_entity.pdbx_description
1 polymer ?
#
loop_
_entity_poly.entity_id
_entity_poly.type
_entity_poly.pdbx_seq_one_letter_code
_entity_poly.pdbx_strand_id
1 'polypeptide(L)'
;MTQRRTPSGQGPTRRPTGQAGRPGVRNGARPGRVRDTGATRIEPRRIPTARTTGSVNRSGSRPAAARRAAASGATKRTVATRPKAFTGRATVLIIVLVALALAYTYPVRVYLAQESQIAQMQADQAAQQAKIKGLEEEVDKWKDKEYVRIQARDRLFYVKPGEVPLLVLNDPAGAARDAAGTAAPGPDRWYDTLWGSVAAANAESRK
;
A
#
# COMPACT_ATOMS: atom_id res chain seq x y z
N MET A 1 -50.32 -12.27 1.84
CA MET A 1 -49.38 -13.29 1.35
C MET A 1 -48.61 -12.70 0.18
N THR A 2 -47.42 -12.15 0.42
CA THR A 2 -46.63 -11.42 -0.57
C THR A 2 -45.27 -12.09 -0.68
N GLN A 3 -45.10 -12.90 -1.72
CA GLN A 3 -43.85 -13.57 -2.04
C GLN A 3 -42.83 -12.58 -2.60
N ARG A 4 -41.65 -12.53 -1.98
CA ARG A 4 -40.50 -11.76 -2.46
C ARG A 4 -39.55 -12.72 -3.19
N ARG A 5 -39.51 -12.63 -4.52
CA ARG A 5 -38.53 -13.33 -5.37
C ARG A 5 -37.16 -12.66 -5.19
N THR A 6 -36.15 -13.42 -4.79
CA THR A 6 -34.74 -13.01 -4.84
C THR A 6 -34.07 -13.58 -6.09
N PRO A 7 -33.28 -12.79 -6.84
CA PRO A 7 -32.61 -13.25 -8.06
C PRO A 7 -31.24 -13.87 -7.75
N SER A 8 -30.99 -15.03 -8.37
CA SER A 8 -29.73 -15.50 -8.96
C SER A 8 -28.40 -14.99 -8.36
N GLY A 9 -27.76 -15.85 -7.55
CA GLY A 9 -26.31 -15.84 -7.33
C GLY A 9 -25.66 -17.03 -8.04
N GLN A 10 -25.11 -16.80 -9.24
CA GLN A 10 -24.24 -17.77 -9.93
C GLN A 10 -22.89 -17.82 -9.20
N GLY A 11 -22.56 -18.96 -8.61
CA GLY A 11 -21.24 -19.24 -8.04
C GLY A 11 -20.26 -19.69 -9.13
N PRO A 12 -18.97 -19.32 -9.06
CA PRO A 12 -17.96 -19.74 -10.03
C PRO A 12 -17.56 -21.21 -9.87
N THR A 13 -17.39 -21.87 -11.00
CA THR A 13 -17.03 -23.28 -11.16
C THR A 13 -15.57 -23.56 -10.75
N ARG A 14 -15.38 -24.56 -9.88
CA ARG A 14 -14.07 -25.07 -9.42
C ARG A 14 -13.58 -26.14 -10.39
N ARG A 15 -12.43 -25.91 -11.03
CA ARG A 15 -11.68 -26.90 -11.84
C ARG A 15 -10.76 -27.71 -10.92
N PRO A 16 -10.82 -29.05 -10.89
CA PRO A 16 -9.79 -29.87 -10.26
C PRO A 16 -8.80 -30.37 -11.31
N THR A 17 -7.52 -30.01 -11.14
CA THR A 17 -6.39 -30.78 -11.69
C THR A 17 -5.52 -31.17 -10.51
N GLY A 18 -5.68 -32.42 -10.08
CA GLY A 18 -4.76 -33.08 -9.17
C GLY A 18 -3.91 -34.06 -9.95
N GLN A 19 -2.59 -33.92 -9.87
CA GLN A 19 -1.68 -35.05 -9.80
C GLN A 19 -0.38 -34.58 -9.14
N ALA A 20 -0.09 -35.18 -7.98
CA ALA A 20 1.10 -34.99 -7.18
C ALA A 20 2.14 -36.10 -7.47
N GLY A 21 3.41 -35.83 -7.14
CA GLY A 21 4.49 -36.83 -7.05
C GLY A 21 5.87 -36.17 -7.18
N ARG A 22 6.39 -35.53 -6.12
CA ARG A 22 7.31 -36.06 -5.07
C ARG A 22 8.80 -35.69 -5.32
N PRO A 23 9.61 -35.56 -4.24
CA PRO A 23 10.85 -34.75 -4.23
C PRO A 23 12.14 -35.58 -4.07
N GLY A 24 13.31 -34.96 -4.28
CA GLY A 24 14.58 -35.49 -3.72
C GLY A 24 15.91 -35.02 -4.34
N VAL A 25 16.58 -34.10 -3.63
CA VAL A 25 18.04 -34.04 -3.31
C VAL A 25 19.09 -34.01 -4.46
N ARG A 26 19.89 -32.93 -4.50
CA ARG A 26 21.34 -32.98 -4.20
C ARG A 26 22.01 -31.60 -4.08
N ASN A 27 22.71 -31.45 -2.96
CA ASN A 27 23.68 -30.40 -2.62
C ASN A 27 24.93 -30.46 -3.51
N GLY A 28 25.62 -29.32 -3.64
CA GLY A 28 27.07 -29.31 -3.49
C GLY A 28 27.87 -28.36 -4.39
N ALA A 29 28.53 -27.39 -3.75
CA ALA A 29 29.76 -26.67 -4.15
C ALA A 29 29.65 -25.60 -5.25
N ARG A 30 30.36 -24.46 -5.25
CA ARG A 30 31.07 -23.58 -4.29
C ARG A 30 31.56 -22.36 -5.16
N PRO A 31 32.30 -21.35 -4.67
CA PRO A 31 31.81 -19.96 -4.69
C PRO A 31 32.65 -18.96 -5.52
N GLY A 32 32.13 -17.72 -5.58
CA GLY A 32 32.95 -16.52 -5.38
C GLY A 32 33.16 -15.62 -6.60
N ARG A 33 32.63 -14.39 -6.54
CA ARG A 33 33.43 -13.18 -6.74
C ARG A 33 32.69 -11.93 -6.25
N VAL A 34 33.25 -11.32 -5.20
CA VAL A 34 33.03 -9.94 -4.80
C VAL A 34 33.70 -9.03 -5.83
N ARG A 35 33.03 -7.96 -6.27
CA ARG A 35 33.74 -6.79 -6.78
C ARG A 35 33.00 -5.51 -6.42
N ASP A 36 33.80 -4.64 -5.82
CA ASP A 36 33.48 -3.41 -5.16
C ASP A 36 32.90 -2.32 -6.05
N THR A 37 32.05 -1.54 -5.41
CA THR A 37 31.64 -0.19 -5.76
C THR A 37 32.85 0.76 -5.73
N GLY A 38 33.12 1.44 -6.84
CA GLY A 38 34.14 2.48 -6.94
C GLY A 38 33.58 3.71 -7.63
N ALA A 39 33.08 4.66 -6.83
CA ALA A 39 32.72 6.00 -7.26
C ALA A 39 33.95 6.76 -7.77
N THR A 40 33.79 7.55 -8.83
CA THR A 40 34.73 8.63 -9.16
C THR A 40 33.96 9.88 -9.52
N ARG A 41 34.04 10.87 -8.62
CA ARG A 41 33.60 12.25 -8.84
C ARG A 41 34.84 13.14 -8.99
N ILE A 42 34.69 14.14 -9.85
CA ILE A 42 35.29 15.48 -9.79
C ILE A 42 36.77 15.63 -10.22
N GLU A 43 36.88 16.26 -11.40
CA GLU A 43 37.96 17.16 -11.85
C GLU A 43 38.26 18.26 -10.80
N PRO A 44 39.47 18.87 -10.73
CA PRO A 44 39.68 20.05 -11.58
C PRO A 44 41.15 20.46 -11.90
N ARG A 45 41.25 21.39 -12.86
CA ARG A 45 42.10 22.62 -12.87
C ARG A 45 43.53 22.62 -13.48
N ARG A 46 43.56 23.15 -14.71
CA ARG A 46 44.36 24.29 -15.29
C ARG A 46 45.91 24.34 -15.28
N ILE A 47 46.45 24.35 -16.54
CA ILE A 47 47.38 25.29 -17.28
C ILE A 47 48.68 25.84 -16.61
N PRO A 48 49.71 26.38 -17.34
CA PRO A 48 50.47 26.01 -18.56
C PRO A 48 51.99 25.86 -18.28
N THR A 49 52.79 25.41 -19.25
CA THR A 49 54.15 25.96 -19.44
C THR A 49 54.57 25.97 -20.91
N ALA A 50 55.01 27.14 -21.37
CA ALA A 50 55.68 27.34 -22.64
C ALA A 50 57.14 26.88 -22.54
N ARG A 51 57.69 26.31 -23.62
CA ARG A 51 59.14 26.28 -23.82
C ARG A 51 59.48 26.49 -25.30
N THR A 52 60.15 27.62 -25.52
CA THR A 52 60.85 28.03 -26.73
C THR A 52 62.22 27.33 -26.78
N THR A 53 62.56 26.77 -27.95
CA THR A 53 63.90 26.70 -28.56
C THR A 53 63.62 26.54 -30.07
N GLY A 54 63.93 27.45 -30.97
CA GLY A 54 65.21 28.10 -31.16
C GLY A 54 66.04 27.28 -32.15
N SER A 55 65.85 27.47 -33.46
CA SER A 55 66.84 27.12 -34.48
C SER A 55 66.71 28.07 -35.66
N VAL A 56 67.79 28.78 -35.92
CA VAL A 56 67.93 29.87 -36.88
C VAL A 56 68.80 29.39 -38.05
N ASN A 57 68.36 29.77 -39.25
CA ASN A 57 69.08 29.92 -40.52
C ASN A 57 69.82 28.74 -41.15
N ARG A 58 69.47 28.46 -42.43
CA ARG A 58 70.42 28.66 -43.52
C ARG A 58 69.77 29.13 -44.82
N SER A 59 70.46 30.11 -45.40
CA SER A 59 70.19 30.92 -46.59
C SER A 59 70.24 30.14 -47.91
N GLY A 60 69.60 30.70 -48.95
CA GLY A 60 69.69 30.21 -50.33
C GLY A 60 68.96 31.10 -51.36
N SER A 61 69.46 32.32 -51.55
CA SER A 61 69.51 33.12 -52.80
C SER A 61 68.24 33.44 -53.64
N ARG A 62 68.01 34.76 -53.76
CA ARG A 62 67.18 35.51 -54.72
C ARG A 62 67.93 35.70 -56.08
N PRO A 63 67.33 36.19 -57.19
CA PRO A 63 66.83 37.58 -57.37
C PRO A 63 65.42 37.64 -58.05
N ALA A 64 64.46 38.46 -57.61
CA ALA A 64 64.23 39.88 -57.93
C ALA A 64 63.65 40.18 -59.34
N ALA A 65 62.46 40.79 -59.33
CA ALA A 65 61.91 41.78 -60.27
C ALA A 65 60.71 41.35 -61.14
N ALA A 66 59.50 41.78 -60.74
CA ALA A 66 58.56 42.52 -61.59
C ALA A 66 57.39 42.98 -60.73
N ARG A 67 57.42 44.27 -60.35
CA ARG A 67 56.24 44.98 -59.86
C ARG A 67 55.50 45.50 -61.09
N ARG A 68 54.23 45.13 -61.27
CA ARG A 68 53.26 45.93 -62.04
C ARG A 68 51.90 45.88 -61.36
N ALA A 69 51.34 47.08 -61.27
CA ALA A 69 50.07 47.43 -60.67
C ALA A 69 48.88 47.03 -61.53
N ALA A 70 47.69 47.33 -60.97
CA ALA A 70 46.36 47.35 -61.58
C ALA A 70 45.58 46.02 -61.58
N ALA A 71 44.61 45.93 -60.66
CA ALA A 71 43.20 46.00 -61.05
C ALA A 71 42.32 45.96 -59.79
N SER A 72 41.41 46.92 -59.71
CA SER A 72 40.26 46.92 -58.79
C SER A 72 39.46 45.63 -58.96
N GLY A 73 39.66 44.67 -58.07
CA GLY A 73 38.87 43.47 -57.97
C GLY A 73 37.79 43.67 -56.92
N ALA A 74 36.55 43.89 -57.36
CA ALA A 74 35.38 43.91 -56.49
C ALA A 74 35.42 42.74 -55.51
N THR A 75 35.47 43.02 -54.22
CA THR A 75 35.30 42.02 -53.16
C THR A 75 33.94 41.37 -53.33
N LYS A 76 33.93 40.22 -54.02
CA LYS A 76 32.77 39.34 -54.07
C LYS A 76 32.50 38.91 -52.64
N ARG A 77 31.45 39.47 -52.06
CA ARG A 77 30.83 39.03 -50.82
C ARG A 77 30.70 37.52 -50.91
N THR A 78 31.52 36.79 -50.15
CA THR A 78 31.38 35.35 -49.97
C THR A 78 30.09 35.13 -49.20
N VAL A 79 28.97 35.09 -49.93
CA VAL A 79 27.76 34.46 -49.44
C VAL A 79 28.18 33.02 -49.19
N ALA A 80 28.36 32.68 -47.92
CA ALA A 80 28.53 31.29 -47.51
C ALA A 80 27.37 30.52 -48.14
N THR A 81 27.68 29.71 -49.15
CA THR A 81 26.74 28.77 -49.72
C THR A 81 26.31 27.89 -48.56
N ARG A 82 25.12 28.15 -48.01
CA ARG A 82 24.46 27.22 -47.09
C ARG A 82 24.51 25.87 -47.81
N PRO A 83 25.18 24.85 -47.28
CA PRO A 83 25.17 23.56 -47.93
C PRO A 83 23.70 23.13 -47.90
N LYS A 84 23.07 23.13 -49.07
CA LYS A 84 21.73 22.57 -49.27
C LYS A 84 21.92 21.07 -49.12
N ALA A 85 22.00 20.61 -47.88
CA ALA A 85 22.11 19.22 -47.49
C ALA A 85 20.75 18.53 -47.67
N PHE A 86 20.27 18.53 -48.91
CA PHE A 86 19.23 17.64 -49.41
C PHE A 86 19.86 16.70 -50.41
N THR A 87 20.92 16.01 -49.98
CA THR A 87 21.32 14.75 -50.58
C THR A 87 20.27 13.72 -50.16
N GLY A 88 19.83 12.85 -51.07
CA GLY A 88 18.79 11.84 -50.76
C GLY A 88 19.09 11.01 -49.50
N ARG A 89 20.38 10.88 -49.14
CA ARG A 89 20.84 10.29 -47.87
C ARG A 89 20.37 11.05 -46.62
N ALA A 90 20.36 12.38 -46.65
CA ALA A 90 19.84 13.20 -45.55
C ALA A 90 18.33 13.03 -45.37
N THR A 91 17.57 12.94 -46.48
CA THR A 91 16.14 12.65 -46.44
C THR A 91 15.86 11.27 -45.84
N VAL A 92 16.63 10.25 -46.22
CA VAL A 92 16.53 8.91 -45.65
C VAL A 92 16.84 8.92 -44.14
N LEU A 93 17.89 9.64 -43.71
CA LEU A 93 18.23 9.76 -42.29
C LEU A 93 17.10 10.43 -41.49
N ILE A 94 16.47 11.48 -42.02
CA ILE A 94 15.33 12.14 -41.38
C ILE A 94 14.15 11.19 -41.24
N ILE A 95 13.82 10.44 -42.30
CA ILE A 95 12.73 9.46 -42.26
C ILE A 95 13.01 8.36 -41.22
N VAL A 96 14.24 7.84 -41.17
CA VAL A 96 14.64 6.84 -40.18
C VAL A 96 14.56 7.39 -38.76
N LEU A 97 14.98 8.63 -38.54
CA LEU A 97 14.90 9.28 -37.23
C LEU A 97 13.45 9.50 -36.79
N VAL A 98 12.56 9.91 -37.70
CA VAL A 98 11.12 10.03 -37.44
C VAL A 98 10.50 8.66 -37.16
N ALA A 99 10.85 7.63 -37.94
CA ALA A 99 10.37 6.27 -37.73
C ALA A 99 10.83 5.71 -36.37
N LEU A 100 12.07 5.95 -35.97
CA LEU A 100 12.59 5.59 -34.65
C LEU A 100 11.86 6.35 -33.53
N ALA A 101 11.63 7.64 -33.68
CA ALA A 101 10.90 8.44 -32.70
C ALA A 101 9.45 7.93 -32.51
N LEU A 102 8.75 7.61 -33.60
CA LEU A 102 7.40 7.03 -33.55
C LEU A 102 7.40 5.62 -32.95
N ALA A 103 8.36 4.78 -33.32
CA ALA A 103 8.53 3.44 -32.76
C ALA A 103 8.82 3.48 -31.25
N TYR A 104 9.55 4.49 -30.78
CA TYR A 104 9.90 4.65 -29.36
C TYR A 104 8.80 5.33 -28.53
N THR A 105 7.83 5.98 -29.17
CA THR A 105 6.73 6.68 -28.48
C THR A 105 5.87 5.72 -27.65
N TYR A 106 5.61 4.50 -28.15
CA TYR A 106 4.80 3.50 -27.45
C TYR A 106 5.54 2.81 -26.28
N PRO A 107 6.79 2.31 -26.45
CA PRO A 107 7.56 1.70 -25.36
C PRO A 107 7.75 2.60 -24.13
N VAL A 108 8.02 3.89 -24.33
CA VAL A 108 8.23 4.84 -23.22
C VAL A 108 6.97 4.99 -22.37
N ARG A 109 5.78 4.99 -22.99
CA ARG A 109 4.51 5.04 -22.25
C ARG A 109 4.26 3.78 -21.43
N VAL A 110 4.63 2.61 -21.94
CA VAL A 110 4.47 1.32 -21.24
C VAL A 110 5.41 1.23 -20.05
N TYR A 111 6.65 1.67 -20.17
CA TYR A 111 7.62 1.66 -19.06
C TYR A 111 7.17 2.52 -17.87
N LEU A 112 6.62 3.72 -18.13
CA LEU A 112 6.14 4.61 -17.06
C LEU A 112 4.88 4.09 -16.36
N ALA A 113 4.04 3.32 -17.06
CA ALA A 113 2.85 2.69 -16.49
C ALA A 113 3.18 1.43 -15.66
N GLN A 114 4.26 0.72 -15.98
CA GLN A 114 4.65 -0.50 -15.28
C GLN A 114 5.10 -0.23 -13.85
N GLU A 115 5.80 0.88 -13.60
CA GLU A 115 6.35 1.15 -12.26
C GLU A 115 5.24 1.46 -11.24
N SER A 116 4.20 2.21 -11.64
CA SER A 116 3.03 2.43 -10.79
C SER A 116 2.21 1.16 -10.60
N GLN A 117 2.11 0.31 -11.62
CA GLN A 117 1.40 -0.95 -11.54
C GLN A 117 2.10 -1.95 -10.60
N ILE A 118 3.44 -2.02 -10.65
CA ILE A 118 4.25 -2.85 -9.75
C ILE A 118 4.12 -2.34 -8.32
N ALA A 119 4.19 -1.02 -8.10
CA ALA A 119 4.02 -0.43 -6.78
C ALA A 119 2.62 -0.72 -6.19
N GLN A 120 1.56 -0.60 -7.01
CA GLN A 120 0.20 -0.95 -6.60
C GLN A 120 0.07 -2.44 -6.25
N MET A 121 0.58 -3.33 -7.10
CA MET A 121 0.53 -4.78 -6.84
C MET A 121 1.27 -5.17 -5.56
N GLN A 122 2.43 -4.55 -5.29
CA GLN A 122 3.18 -4.78 -4.06
C GLN A 122 2.43 -4.25 -2.82
N ALA A 123 1.81 -3.08 -2.92
CA ALA A 123 0.99 -2.52 -1.85
C ALA A 123 -0.23 -3.40 -1.54
N ASP A 124 -0.90 -3.91 -2.57
CA ASP A 124 -2.01 -4.85 -2.42
C ASP A 124 -1.57 -6.16 -1.78
N GLN A 125 -0.40 -6.69 -2.17
CA GLN A 125 0.15 -7.89 -1.56
C GLN A 125 0.46 -7.68 -0.08
N ALA A 126 1.09 -6.55 0.29
CA ALA A 126 1.36 -6.22 1.68
C ALA A 126 0.07 -6.06 2.50
N ALA A 127 -0.95 -5.40 1.94
CA ALA A 127 -2.25 -5.25 2.59
C ALA A 127 -2.96 -6.59 2.79
N GLN A 128 -2.89 -7.50 1.81
CA GLN A 128 -3.46 -8.85 1.94
C GLN A 128 -2.72 -9.69 2.98
N GLN A 129 -1.39 -9.63 3.01
CA GLN A 129 -0.59 -10.32 4.03
C GLN A 129 -0.92 -9.82 5.44
N ALA A 130 -1.08 -8.50 5.62
CA ALA A 130 -1.49 -7.93 6.90
C ALA A 130 -2.89 -8.41 7.32
N LYS A 131 -3.84 -8.51 6.37
CA LYS A 131 -5.17 -9.07 6.65
C LYS A 131 -5.11 -10.54 7.05
N ILE A 132 -4.32 -11.35 6.33
CA ILE A 132 -4.14 -12.77 6.64
C ILE A 132 -3.59 -12.91 8.06
N LYS A 133 -2.53 -12.17 8.39
CA LYS A 133 -1.94 -12.19 9.74
C LYS A 133 -2.95 -11.80 10.82
N GLY A 134 -3.73 -10.74 10.60
CA GLY A 134 -4.77 -10.33 11.55
C GLY A 134 -5.87 -11.39 11.75
N LEU A 135 -6.28 -12.04 10.66
CA LEU A 135 -7.26 -13.14 10.71
C LEU A 135 -6.68 -14.38 11.38
N GLU A 136 -5.41 -14.71 11.16
CA GLU A 136 -4.73 -15.82 11.83
C GLU A 136 -4.66 -15.59 13.34
N GLU A 137 -4.27 -14.38 13.77
CA GLU A 137 -4.27 -13.98 15.19
C GLU A 137 -5.68 -14.06 15.80
N GLU A 138 -6.72 -13.68 15.05
CA GLU A 138 -8.10 -13.82 15.50
C GLU A 138 -8.50 -15.29 15.64
N VAL A 139 -8.22 -16.12 14.63
CA VAL A 139 -8.47 -17.56 14.66
C VAL A 139 -7.77 -18.21 15.85
N ASP A 140 -6.54 -17.83 16.15
CA ASP A 140 -5.80 -18.36 17.29
C ASP A 140 -6.44 -17.97 18.63
N LYS A 141 -7.00 -16.75 18.75
CA LYS A 141 -7.81 -16.37 19.92
C LYS A 141 -9.07 -17.24 20.05
N TRP A 142 -9.77 -17.51 18.93
CA TRP A 142 -10.96 -18.37 18.93
C TRP A 142 -10.66 -19.85 19.25
N LYS A 143 -9.42 -20.32 19.10
CA LYS A 143 -9.02 -21.68 19.52
C LYS A 143 -8.89 -21.82 21.04
N ASP A 144 -8.72 -20.73 21.78
CA ASP A 144 -8.67 -20.77 23.23
C ASP A 144 -10.07 -20.96 23.84
N LYS A 145 -10.22 -22.03 24.64
CA LYS A 145 -11.47 -22.37 25.31
C LYS A 145 -11.92 -21.32 26.32
N GLU A 146 -10.98 -20.61 26.95
CA GLU A 146 -11.31 -19.53 27.89
C GLU A 146 -11.88 -18.33 27.16
N TYR A 147 -11.26 -17.93 26.04
CA TYR A 147 -11.74 -16.84 25.19
C TYR A 147 -13.16 -17.12 24.66
N VAL A 148 -13.42 -18.34 24.17
CA VAL A 148 -14.75 -18.76 23.72
C VAL A 148 -15.77 -18.71 24.86
N ARG A 149 -15.39 -19.12 26.09
CA ARG A 149 -16.30 -19.07 27.23
C ARG A 149 -16.68 -17.65 27.61
N ILE A 150 -15.71 -16.73 27.61
CA ILE A 150 -15.96 -15.31 27.87
C ILE A 150 -16.90 -14.75 26.80
N GLN A 151 -16.63 -14.99 25.51
CA GLN A 151 -17.48 -14.50 24.43
C GLN A 151 -18.89 -15.11 24.44
N ALA A 152 -19.02 -16.40 24.77
CA ALA A 152 -20.32 -17.03 24.91
C ALA A 152 -21.12 -16.45 26.09
N ARG A 153 -20.45 -16.10 27.20
CA ARG A 153 -21.11 -15.46 28.34
C ARG A 153 -21.50 -14.01 28.05
N ASP A 154 -20.64 -13.25 27.38
CA ASP A 154 -20.85 -11.83 27.09
C ASP A 154 -21.90 -11.60 25.99
N ARG A 155 -21.83 -12.37 24.89
CA ARG A 155 -22.72 -12.16 23.72
C ARG A 155 -23.98 -13.03 23.73
N LEU A 156 -23.88 -14.25 24.26
CA LEU A 156 -24.95 -15.25 24.18
C LEU A 156 -25.56 -15.55 25.55
N PHE A 157 -25.07 -14.92 26.62
CA PHE A 157 -25.48 -15.17 28.01
C PHE A 157 -25.43 -16.66 28.39
N TYR A 158 -24.56 -17.44 27.74
CA TYR A 158 -24.38 -18.85 28.07
C TYR A 158 -23.60 -18.99 29.37
N VAL A 159 -24.13 -19.83 30.26
CA VAL A 159 -23.54 -20.18 31.55
C VAL A 159 -23.36 -21.69 31.65
N LYS A 160 -22.40 -22.13 32.46
CA LYS A 160 -22.24 -23.56 32.71
C LYS A 160 -23.46 -24.08 33.49
N PRO A 161 -23.81 -25.37 33.32
CA PRO A 161 -24.82 -26.00 34.17
C PRO A 161 -24.49 -25.79 35.65
N GLY A 162 -25.42 -25.23 36.43
CA GLY A 162 -25.24 -24.92 37.85
C GLY A 162 -24.78 -23.50 38.17
N GLU A 163 -24.41 -22.68 37.18
CA GLU A 163 -24.18 -21.25 37.37
C GLU A 163 -25.48 -20.45 37.14
N VAL A 164 -25.76 -19.46 38.00
CA VAL A 164 -26.92 -18.55 37.85
C VAL A 164 -26.48 -17.32 37.05
N PRO A 165 -27.06 -17.05 35.87
CA PRO A 165 -26.73 -15.86 35.10
C PRO A 165 -27.34 -14.62 35.77
N LEU A 166 -26.50 -13.64 36.13
CA LEU A 166 -26.96 -12.34 36.62
C LEU A 166 -27.02 -11.35 35.46
N LEU A 167 -28.24 -10.95 35.07
CA LEU A 167 -28.45 -9.88 34.10
C LEU A 167 -28.78 -8.60 34.87
N VAL A 168 -27.93 -7.58 34.74
CA VAL A 168 -28.20 -6.26 35.30
C VAL A 168 -29.18 -5.55 34.36
N LEU A 169 -30.48 -5.62 34.67
CA LEU A 169 -31.49 -4.81 34.01
C LEU A 169 -31.50 -3.42 34.65
N ASN A 170 -31.23 -2.40 33.84
CA ASN A 170 -31.40 -1.02 34.29
C ASN A 170 -32.86 -0.61 34.09
N ASP A 171 -33.74 -1.10 34.96
CA ASP A 171 -35.16 -0.74 35.01
C ASP A 171 -35.46 0.04 36.30
N PRO A 172 -35.40 1.39 36.26
CA PRO A 172 -35.70 2.19 37.44
C PRO A 172 -37.16 2.10 37.88
N ALA A 173 -38.10 1.79 36.97
CA ALA A 173 -39.51 1.66 37.29
C ALA A 173 -39.82 0.31 37.94
N GLY A 174 -39.20 -0.77 37.45
CA GLY A 174 -39.21 -2.10 38.08
C GLY A 174 -38.58 -2.06 39.47
N ALA A 175 -37.39 -1.46 39.58
CA ALA A 175 -36.72 -1.29 40.87
C ALA A 175 -37.58 -0.50 41.89
N ALA A 176 -38.28 0.55 41.46
CA ALA A 176 -39.21 1.29 42.30
C ALA A 176 -40.43 0.45 42.74
N ARG A 177 -40.95 -0.42 41.86
CA ARG A 177 -42.06 -1.34 42.18
C ARG A 177 -41.63 -2.44 43.15
N ASP A 178 -40.46 -3.04 42.95
CA ASP A 178 -39.93 -4.08 43.83
C ASP A 178 -39.58 -3.52 45.22
N ALA A 179 -39.05 -2.30 45.28
CA ALA A 179 -38.84 -1.57 46.52
C ALA A 179 -40.16 -1.26 47.24
N ALA A 180 -41.23 -0.95 46.51
CA ALA A 180 -42.57 -0.74 47.08
C ALA A 180 -43.22 -2.04 47.56
N GLY A 181 -42.96 -3.18 46.90
CA GLY A 181 -43.49 -4.50 47.28
C GLY A 181 -42.80 -5.13 48.49
N THR A 182 -41.56 -4.72 48.80
CA THR A 182 -40.81 -5.15 49.98
C THR A 182 -41.04 -4.21 51.18
N ALA A 183 -41.95 -3.24 51.07
CA ALA A 183 -42.32 -2.40 52.19
C ALA A 183 -42.84 -3.28 53.34
N ALA A 184 -42.21 -3.15 54.51
CA ALA A 184 -42.71 -3.74 55.75
C ALA A 184 -44.21 -3.41 55.87
N PRO A 185 -45.04 -4.34 56.39
CA PRO A 185 -46.47 -4.07 56.56
C PRO A 185 -46.61 -2.70 57.22
N GLY A 186 -47.29 -1.80 56.51
CA GLY A 186 -47.53 -0.45 57.02
C GLY A 186 -48.19 -0.55 58.40
N PRO A 187 -48.06 0.50 59.24
CA PRO A 187 -48.61 0.48 60.60
C PRO A 187 -50.03 -0.05 60.58
N ASP A 188 -50.33 -1.02 61.46
CA ASP A 188 -51.66 -1.63 61.56
C ASP A 188 -52.71 -0.53 61.54
N ARG A 189 -53.71 -0.69 60.68
CA ARG A 189 -54.69 0.37 60.50
C ARG A 189 -55.39 0.57 61.86
N TRP A 190 -55.68 1.81 62.23
CA TRP A 190 -56.24 2.12 63.56
C TRP A 190 -57.52 1.33 63.88
N TYR A 191 -58.26 0.89 62.85
CA TYR A 191 -59.43 0.06 63.01
C TYR A 191 -59.08 -1.43 63.23
N ASP A 192 -57.98 -1.95 62.65
CA ASP A 192 -57.52 -3.32 62.87
C ASP A 192 -57.04 -3.50 64.32
N THR A 193 -56.36 -2.48 64.86
CA THR A 193 -55.99 -2.42 66.29
C THR A 193 -57.21 -2.30 67.19
N LEU A 194 -58.21 -1.50 66.82
CA LEU A 194 -59.46 -1.38 67.59
C LEU A 194 -60.25 -2.69 67.60
N TRP A 195 -60.44 -3.33 66.44
CA TRP A 195 -61.11 -4.63 66.36
C TRP A 195 -60.31 -5.74 67.03
N GLY A 196 -58.97 -5.69 66.96
CA GLY A 196 -58.08 -6.57 67.70
C GLY A 196 -58.25 -6.43 69.22
N SER A 197 -58.42 -5.21 69.74
CA SER A 197 -58.66 -4.97 71.17
C SER A 197 -60.02 -5.53 71.64
N VAL A 198 -61.07 -5.40 70.82
CA VAL A 198 -62.40 -5.95 71.10
C VAL A 198 -62.38 -7.48 71.03
N ALA A 199 -61.71 -8.06 70.02
CA ALA A 199 -61.54 -9.49 69.89
C ALA A 199 -60.74 -10.10 71.05
N ALA A 200 -59.68 -9.43 71.49
CA ALA A 200 -58.88 -9.84 72.64
C ALA A 200 -59.68 -9.76 73.95
N ALA A 201 -60.43 -8.69 74.18
CA ALA A 201 -61.29 -8.54 75.36
C ALA A 201 -62.40 -9.61 75.43
N ASN A 202 -62.95 -10.00 74.28
CA ASN A 202 -63.99 -11.03 74.19
C ASN A 202 -63.41 -12.46 74.31
N ALA A 203 -62.12 -12.64 74.02
CA ALA A 203 -61.42 -13.91 74.25
C ALA A 203 -61.08 -14.13 75.74
N GLU A 204 -60.79 -13.05 76.48
CA GLU A 204 -60.50 -13.09 77.92
C GLU A 204 -61.74 -13.41 78.77
N SER A 205 -62.94 -13.00 78.34
CA SER A 205 -64.18 -13.21 79.11
C SER A 205 -64.74 -14.64 79.03
N ARG A 206 -64.00 -15.58 78.42
CA ARG A 206 -64.38 -17.00 78.28
C ARG A 206 -63.37 -17.92 78.99
N LYS A 207 -63.15 -17.66 80.27
CA LYS A 207 -62.59 -18.57 81.28
C LYS A 207 -63.39 -18.41 82.56
#